data_AF-A0A954SPB0-F1
#
_entry.id   AF-A0A954SPB0-F1
#
_cell.length_a   1.000
_cell.length_b   1.000
_cell.length_c   1.000
_cell.angle_alpha   90.00
_cell.angle_beta   90.00
_cell.angle_gamma   90.00
#
_symmetry.space_group_name_H-M   'P 1'
#
loop_
_entity.id
_entity.type
_entity.pdbx_description
1 polymer ?
#
loop_
_entity_poly.entity_id
_entity_poly.type
_entity_poly.pdbx_seq_one_letter_code
_entity_poly.pdbx_strand_id
1 'polypeptide(L)'
;MPDPETLREQCLAHFRKAVALPESVPPWTEWWRDNESLVEQAFPLMEYVRLKHRRLLGARQILQANGDLPTDYQPLSAAVTGTCPNCGDRVTRTDAPTPEGKPQHKIQCPNCGSLPICTCNEEPTH
;
A
#
# COMPACT_ATOMS: atom_id res chain seq x y z
N MET A 1 4.43 17.14 25.13
CA MET A 1 4.22 16.77 23.71
C MET A 1 5.28 15.73 23.38
N PRO A 2 4.93 14.62 22.73
CA PRO A 2 5.93 13.64 22.29
C PRO A 2 6.95 14.34 21.38
N ASP A 3 8.21 13.91 21.46
CA ASP A 3 9.26 14.44 20.58
C ASP A 3 9.01 13.99 19.11
N PRO A 4 9.49 14.76 18.12
CA PRO A 4 9.26 14.46 16.70
C PRO A 4 9.82 13.10 16.26
N GLU A 5 10.87 12.59 16.91
CA GLU A 5 11.48 11.31 16.58
C GLU A 5 10.56 10.15 17.00
N THR A 6 9.98 10.23 18.19
CA THR A 6 8.95 9.30 18.68
C THR A 6 7.70 9.30 17.79
N LEU A 7 7.28 10.46 17.29
CA LEU A 7 6.16 10.55 16.33
C LEU A 7 6.51 9.93 14.98
N ARG A 8 7.73 10.13 14.51
CA ARG A 8 8.24 9.54 13.27
C ARG A 8 8.30 8.03 13.37
N GLU A 9 8.82 7.48 14.47
CA GLU A 9 8.90 6.03 14.64
C GLU A 9 7.51 5.39 14.69
N GLN A 10 6.51 6.05 15.28
CA GLN A 10 5.11 5.58 15.22
C GLN A 10 4.59 5.47 13.79
N CYS A 11 4.86 6.47 12.94
CA CYS A 11 4.51 6.40 11.52
C CYS A 11 5.27 5.28 10.80
N LEU A 12 6.58 5.17 11.01
CA LEU A 12 7.40 4.15 10.36
C LEU A 12 6.96 2.74 10.75
N ALA A 13 6.63 2.52 12.02
CA ALA A 13 6.07 1.26 12.50
C ALA A 13 4.76 0.90 11.79
N HIS A 14 3.88 1.88 11.56
CA HIS A 14 2.68 1.66 10.75
C HIS A 14 3.03 1.34 9.29
N PHE A 15 3.95 2.09 8.67
CA PHE A 15 4.36 1.86 7.28
C PHE A 15 4.95 0.46 7.08
N ARG A 16 5.83 0.00 7.98
CA ARG A 16 6.39 -1.36 7.94
C ARG A 16 5.29 -2.41 7.97
N LYS A 17 4.29 -2.26 8.87
CA LYS A 17 3.12 -3.15 8.93
C LYS A 17 2.26 -3.09 7.68
N ALA A 18 1.99 -1.89 7.15
CA ALA A 18 1.20 -1.70 5.94
C ALA A 18 1.85 -2.33 4.70
N VAL A 19 3.19 -2.39 4.66
CA VAL A 19 3.94 -3.02 3.57
C VAL A 19 4.01 -4.54 3.72
N ALA A 20 4.23 -5.05 4.94
CA ALA A 20 4.40 -6.48 5.19
C ALA A 20 3.07 -7.24 5.30
N LEU A 21 2.07 -6.66 5.96
CA LEU A 21 0.77 -7.26 6.28
C LEU A 21 -0.35 -6.22 6.09
N PRO A 22 -0.63 -5.80 4.85
CA PRO A 22 -1.59 -4.73 4.55
C PRO A 22 -3.01 -4.98 5.06
N GLU A 23 -3.44 -6.24 5.19
CA GLU A 23 -4.74 -6.61 5.76
C GLU A 23 -4.83 -6.37 7.28
N SER A 24 -3.68 -6.34 7.97
CA SER A 24 -3.61 -6.16 9.43
C SER A 24 -3.77 -4.70 9.88
N VAL A 25 -3.72 -3.76 8.93
CA VAL A 25 -3.82 -2.33 9.19
C VAL A 25 -5.03 -1.73 8.48
N PRO A 26 -5.58 -0.61 8.96
CA PRO A 26 -6.62 0.11 8.24
C PRO A 26 -6.16 0.53 6.83
N PRO A 27 -7.09 0.69 5.88
CA PRO A 27 -6.80 1.26 4.57
C PRO A 27 -6.12 2.61 4.71
N TRP A 28 -5.22 2.96 3.78
CA TRP A 28 -4.44 4.20 3.87
C TRP A 28 -5.33 5.45 4.04
N THR A 29 -6.43 5.54 3.29
CA THR A 29 -7.32 6.71 3.37
C THR A 29 -7.96 6.87 4.75
N GLU A 30 -8.26 5.76 5.42
CA GLU A 30 -8.82 5.74 6.77
C GLU A 30 -7.74 6.11 7.79
N TRP A 31 -6.59 5.44 7.73
CA TRP A 31 -5.47 5.74 8.63
C TRP A 31 -5.01 7.20 8.52
N TRP A 32 -4.88 7.71 7.28
CA TRP A 32 -4.44 9.08 7.03
C TRP A 32 -5.40 10.10 7.64
N ARG A 33 -6.72 9.88 7.55
CA ARG A 33 -7.72 10.78 8.12
C ARG A 33 -7.52 11.00 9.62
N ASP A 34 -7.19 9.93 10.33
CA ASP A 34 -7.03 9.97 11.78
C ASP A 34 -5.61 10.39 12.22
N ASN A 35 -4.62 10.31 11.33
CA ASN A 35 -3.20 10.49 11.65
C ASN A 35 -2.50 11.61 10.86
N GLU A 36 -3.21 12.39 10.02
CA GLU A 36 -2.58 13.43 9.17
C GLU A 36 -1.76 14.43 10.00
N SER A 37 -2.31 14.92 11.11
CA SER A 37 -1.61 15.86 11.99
C SER A 37 -0.41 15.24 12.70
N LEU A 38 -0.41 13.92 12.91
CA LEU A 38 0.75 13.19 13.43
C LEU A 38 1.85 13.15 12.38
N VAL A 39 1.50 12.84 11.12
CA VAL A 39 2.45 12.82 9.99
C VAL A 39 3.05 14.21 9.73
N GLU A 40 2.24 15.27 9.80
CA GLU A 40 2.68 16.66 9.60
C GLU A 40 3.73 17.08 10.65
N GLN A 41 3.59 16.63 11.90
CA GLN A 41 4.56 16.89 12.96
C GLN A 41 5.80 15.99 12.87
N ALA A 42 5.65 14.78 12.36
CA ALA A 42 6.69 13.76 12.33
C ALA A 42 7.68 13.90 11.15
N PHE A 43 7.25 14.50 10.04
CA PHE A 43 8.01 14.52 8.80
C PHE A 43 8.23 15.95 8.25
N PRO A 44 9.37 16.22 7.59
CA PRO A 44 9.56 17.45 6.86
C PRO A 44 8.53 17.58 5.73
N LEU A 45 8.25 18.82 5.33
CA LEU A 45 7.21 19.17 4.35
C LEU A 45 7.25 18.31 3.07
N MET A 46 8.44 18.06 2.52
CA MET A 46 8.58 17.27 1.29
C MET A 46 8.14 15.81 1.46
N GLU A 47 8.40 15.21 2.61
CA GLU A 47 7.97 13.84 2.91
C GLU A 47 6.49 13.79 3.25
N TYR A 48 5.98 14.77 4.00
CA TYR A 48 4.54 14.93 4.25
C TYR A 48 3.75 15.01 2.92
N VAL A 49 4.15 15.89 1.99
CA VAL A 49 3.51 16.03 0.68
C VAL A 49 3.60 14.72 -0.12
N ARG A 50 4.76 14.04 -0.09
CA ARG A 50 4.93 12.74 -0.75
C ARG A 50 3.94 11.71 -0.18
N LEU A 51 3.82 11.61 1.14
CA LEU A 51 2.91 10.69 1.81
C LEU A 51 1.44 11.00 1.49
N LYS A 52 1.07 12.28 1.46
CA LYS A 52 -0.29 12.73 1.11
C LYS A 52 -0.71 12.32 -0.31
N HIS A 53 0.18 12.51 -1.29
CA HIS A 53 -0.15 12.28 -2.70
C HIS A 53 0.18 10.88 -3.22
N ARG A 54 1.28 10.27 -2.74
CA ARG A 54 1.74 8.95 -3.18
C ARG A 54 1.40 7.84 -2.20
N ARG A 55 0.98 8.16 -0.97
CA ARG A 55 0.42 7.22 0.01
C ARG A 55 1.37 6.07 0.32
N LEU A 56 0.91 4.81 0.27
CA LEU A 56 1.74 3.63 0.53
C LEU A 56 2.99 3.54 -0.37
N LEU A 57 2.94 4.03 -1.61
CA LEU A 57 4.13 4.16 -2.45
C LEU A 57 5.13 5.16 -1.86
N GLY A 58 4.65 6.31 -1.36
CA GLY A 58 5.49 7.28 -0.65
C GLY A 58 6.10 6.70 0.63
N ALA A 59 5.30 5.96 1.40
CA ALA A 59 5.76 5.26 2.60
C ALA A 59 6.86 4.24 2.29
N ARG A 60 6.68 3.41 1.26
CA ARG A 60 7.72 2.48 0.79
C ARG A 60 9.01 3.19 0.41
N GLN A 61 8.91 4.30 -0.32
CA GLN A 61 10.10 5.08 -0.70
C GLN A 61 10.85 5.64 0.51
N ILE A 62 10.13 6.04 1.57
CA ILE A 62 10.74 6.49 2.83
C ILE A 62 11.43 5.31 3.54
N LEU A 63 10.77 4.16 3.63
CA LEU A 63 11.37 2.96 4.22
C LEU A 63 12.63 2.51 3.46
N GLN A 64 12.61 2.59 2.13
CA GLN A 64 13.78 2.32 1.30
C GLN A 64 14.92 3.30 1.55
N ALA A 65 14.62 4.60 1.65
CA ALA A 65 15.61 5.63 1.97
C ALA A 65 16.23 5.46 3.36
N ASN A 66 15.45 4.93 4.32
CA ASN A 66 15.91 4.63 5.68
C ASN A 66 16.68 3.30 5.79
N GLY A 67 16.68 2.47 4.75
CA GLY A 67 17.26 1.12 4.80
C GLY A 67 16.37 0.06 5.49
N ASP A 68 15.12 0.39 5.81
CA ASP A 68 14.13 -0.54 6.38
C ASP A 68 13.58 -1.53 5.34
N LEU A 69 13.73 -1.22 4.04
CA LEU A 69 13.18 -2.00 2.94
C LEU A 69 14.18 -2.05 1.75
N PRO A 70 14.37 -3.21 1.09
CA PRO A 70 15.20 -3.29 -0.10
C PRO A 70 14.71 -2.37 -1.23
N THR A 71 15.65 -1.82 -2.02
CA THR A 71 15.32 -0.91 -3.14
C THR A 71 14.54 -1.64 -4.25
N ASP A 72 14.76 -2.94 -4.39
CA ASP A 72 14.12 -3.85 -5.34
C ASP A 72 12.87 -4.56 -4.76
N TYR A 73 12.41 -4.16 -3.56
CA TYR A 73 11.24 -4.75 -2.94
C TYR A 73 10.00 -4.69 -3.85
N GLN A 74 9.39 -5.86 -4.06
CA GLN A 74 8.12 -6.00 -4.78
C GLN A 74 7.00 -6.30 -3.79
N PRO A 75 5.94 -5.47 -3.74
CA PRO A 75 4.79 -5.74 -2.89
C PRO A 75 3.98 -6.92 -3.44
N LEU A 76 3.32 -7.65 -2.54
CA LEU A 76 2.33 -8.65 -2.92
C LEU A 76 1.21 -8.03 -3.76
N SER A 77 0.68 -8.81 -4.69
CA SER A 77 -0.38 -8.33 -5.58
C SER A 77 -1.67 -8.04 -4.81
N ALA A 78 -2.45 -7.08 -5.32
CA ALA A 78 -3.75 -6.75 -4.75
C ALA A 78 -4.75 -7.93 -4.80
N ALA A 79 -4.51 -8.90 -5.68
CA ALA A 79 -5.30 -10.12 -5.77
C ALA A 79 -5.14 -11.01 -4.52
N VAL A 80 -3.93 -11.00 -3.94
CA VAL A 80 -3.57 -11.80 -2.76
C VAL A 80 -3.96 -11.07 -1.48
N THR A 81 -3.65 -9.77 -1.38
CA THR A 81 -3.79 -9.02 -0.13
C THR A 81 -5.11 -8.28 0.03
N GLY A 82 -5.93 -8.20 -1.03
CA GLY A 82 -7.13 -7.36 -1.05
C GLY A 82 -6.84 -5.86 -0.89
N THR A 83 -5.57 -5.45 -1.02
CA THR A 83 -5.11 -4.08 -0.79
C THR A 83 -4.26 -3.61 -1.96
N CYS A 84 -4.46 -2.36 -2.38
CA CYS A 84 -3.73 -1.78 -3.49
C CYS A 84 -2.27 -1.59 -3.08
N PRO A 85 -1.30 -2.21 -3.78
CA PRO A 85 0.12 -2.09 -3.44
C PRO A 85 0.65 -0.65 -3.59
N ASN A 86 -0.04 0.18 -4.37
CA ASN A 86 0.38 1.56 -4.63
C ASN A 86 -0.14 2.55 -3.61
N CYS A 87 -1.43 2.52 -3.27
CA CYS A 87 -2.00 3.49 -2.35
C CYS A 87 -2.30 2.95 -0.95
N GLY A 88 -2.37 1.64 -0.75
CA GLY A 88 -2.72 1.03 0.54
C GLY A 88 -4.22 0.99 0.85
N ASP A 89 -5.09 1.34 -0.10
CA ASP A 89 -6.54 1.18 0.08
C ASP A 89 -7.03 -0.20 -0.32
N ARG A 90 -8.17 -0.61 0.25
CA ARG A 90 -8.85 -1.85 -0.14
C ARG A 90 -9.27 -1.78 -1.60
N VAL A 91 -9.14 -2.91 -2.27
CA VAL A 91 -9.58 -3.07 -3.66
C VAL A 91 -10.88 -3.84 -3.72
N THR A 92 -11.65 -3.58 -4.75
CA THR A 92 -12.82 -4.39 -5.09
C THR A 92 -12.40 -5.39 -6.15
N ARG A 93 -12.70 -6.67 -5.92
CA ARG A 93 -12.58 -7.72 -6.91
C ARG A 93 -13.95 -8.03 -7.48
N THR A 94 -14.06 -8.02 -8.80
CA THR A 94 -15.27 -8.46 -9.50
C THR A 94 -14.90 -9.61 -10.41
N ASP A 95 -15.57 -10.74 -10.20
CA ASP A 95 -15.41 -11.93 -11.02
C ASP A 95 -16.43 -11.84 -12.16
N ALA A 96 -15.96 -11.63 -13.38
CA ALA A 96 -16.82 -11.60 -14.56
C ALA A 96 -16.64 -12.90 -15.35
N PRO A 97 -17.74 -13.59 -15.73
CA PRO A 97 -17.66 -14.68 -16.68
C PRO A 97 -17.27 -14.12 -18.05
N THR A 98 -16.19 -14.62 -18.63
CA THR A 98 -15.86 -14.32 -20.04
C THR A 98 -16.65 -15.25 -20.97
N PRO A 99 -16.88 -14.86 -22.23
CA PRO A 99 -17.48 -15.73 -23.24
C PRO A 99 -16.68 -17.04 -23.48
N GLU A 100 -15.41 -17.08 -23.07
CA GLU A 100 -14.52 -18.25 -23.17
C GLU A 100 -14.54 -19.14 -21.90
N GLY A 101 -15.38 -18.83 -20.91
CA GLY A 101 -15.51 -19.62 -19.68
C GLY A 101 -14.36 -19.48 -18.67
N LYS A 102 -13.39 -18.59 -18.93
CA LYS A 102 -12.31 -18.27 -17.97
C LYS A 102 -12.73 -17.13 -17.05
N PRO A 103 -12.64 -17.25 -15.71
CA PRO A 103 -12.94 -16.15 -14.82
C PRO A 103 -11.93 -15.01 -15.02
N GLN A 104 -12.40 -13.83 -15.41
CA GLN A 104 -11.57 -12.63 -15.50
C GLN A 104 -11.77 -11.79 -14.23
N HIS A 105 -10.72 -11.67 -13.43
CA HIS A 105 -10.76 -11.02 -12.13
C HIS A 105 -10.47 -9.53 -12.23
N LYS A 106 -11.47 -8.68 -12.44
CA LYS A 106 -11.21 -7.24 -12.49
C LYS A 106 -10.93 -6.72 -11.07
N ILE A 107 -9.72 -6.24 -10.82
CA ILE A 107 -9.33 -5.61 -9.56
C ILE A 107 -9.38 -4.10 -9.74
N GLN A 108 -10.19 -3.42 -8.94
CA GLN A 108 -10.36 -1.97 -9.00
C GLN A 108 -10.01 -1.34 -7.66
N CYS A 109 -9.13 -0.35 -7.71
CA CYS A 109 -8.78 0.49 -6.57
C CYS A 109 -9.52 1.84 -6.70
N PRO A 110 -10.18 2.34 -5.63
CA PRO A 110 -10.88 3.63 -5.68
C PRO A 110 -9.94 4.82 -5.97
N ASN A 111 -8.65 4.67 -5.70
CA ASN A 111 -7.68 5.76 -5.82
C ASN A 111 -6.65 5.58 -6.95
N CYS A 112 -6.40 4.33 -7.37
CA CYS A 112 -5.44 4.04 -8.45
C CYS A 112 -6.11 3.56 -9.75
N GLY A 113 -7.43 3.32 -9.74
CA GLY A 113 -8.15 2.77 -10.88
C GLY A 113 -8.00 1.26 -11.03
N SER A 114 -8.12 0.76 -12.25
CA SER A 114 -8.00 -0.68 -12.54
C SER A 114 -6.54 -1.11 -12.34
N LEU A 115 -6.35 -2.11 -11.48
CA LEU A 115 -5.02 -2.70 -11.27
C LEU A 115 -4.85 -3.88 -12.24
N PRO A 116 -3.64 -4.08 -12.79
CA PRO A 116 -3.37 -5.27 -13.58
C PRO A 116 -3.65 -6.48 -12.69
N ILE A 117 -4.44 -7.41 -13.24
CA ILE A 117 -4.60 -8.72 -12.66
C ILE A 117 -3.22 -9.35 -12.80
N CYS A 118 -2.49 -9.52 -11.71
CA CYS A 118 -1.40 -10.48 -11.74
C CYS A 118 -2.09 -11.82 -12.00
N THR A 119 -2.04 -12.28 -13.25
CA THR A 119 -2.26 -13.68 -13.55
C THR A 119 -1.24 -14.38 -12.68
N CYS A 120 -1.70 -15.07 -11.63
CA CYS A 120 -0.90 -16.09 -11.00
C CYS A 120 -0.54 -17.02 -12.16
N ASN A 121 0.68 -16.87 -12.70
CA ASN A 121 1.18 -17.84 -13.65
C ASN A 121 1.05 -19.18 -12.94
N GLU A 122 0.30 -20.06 -13.60
CA GLU A 122 0.32 -21.49 -13.38
C GLU A 122 1.76 -21.91 -13.01
N GLU A 123 1.89 -22.67 -11.92
CA GLU A 123 3.14 -23.30 -11.54
C GLU A 123 3.81 -23.89 -12.80
N PRO A 124 5.08 -23.56 -13.10
CA PRO A 124 5.80 -24.29 -14.13
C PRO A 124 5.93 -25.72 -13.64
N THR A 125 5.05 -26.59 -14.14
CA THR A 125 5.15 -28.03 -13.96
C THR A 125 6.40 -28.46 -14.72
N HIS A 126 7.44 -28.89 -14.00
CA HIS A 126 8.60 -29.54 -14.60
C HIS A 126 9.06 -30.72 -13.75
#